data_AF-A0A914YEE6-F1
#
_entry.id   AF-A0A914YEE6-F1
#
_cell.length_a   1.000
_cell.length_b   1.000
_cell.length_c   1.000
_cell.angle_alpha   90.00
_cell.angle_beta   90.00
_cell.angle_gamma   90.00
#
_symmetry.space_group_name_H-M   'P 1'
#
loop_
_entity.id
_entity.type
_entity.pdbx_description
1 polymer ?
#
loop_
_entity_poly.entity_id
_entity_poly.type
_entity_poly.pdbx_seq_one_letter_code
_entity_poly.pdbx_strand_id
1 'polypeptide(L)'
;MQSCGLSVGGNQLGTDGTNVQLTATLIAFTLGGQNDTVQEKLTSLLNSWEDFFHPSNFGGHVSNLLTFLAKLVANVVNRVSRERYFPNRHYVRIPQEQQLTDIQLDTFVKSLLPCLHYAAFAKSKHDISRVFRHCAFLAPGIVLPTLLDLLYPALETVTEPHRLLQSLNIMMNVLVPLARDEPTPGRERFNMKLLEGVENNQSLRSHFITILNNILPGMDVNDSTKSALTFQIIATIFALMPVVDCSDAPSECEDLTEEERELCSATAGLEGIIDQVLQKCFSVIETYGSVFNPANTRQFSMEHSVQKSTEELLSERGLYVIFRSLTKNCSTQIYKQALHSFFDFMKDHVFDSRTALESICRIASIFVNVNPRYAFPIFFNYAWENLQKVTTEESLKQEELNISTVWYYSLLCELLQRVRGDVVVELKEQILPVLHVLLQFHCKDAFLRGVYALEGLLYSLTSVYSDMEEYYLNVNDQAFDKYLPIRNWAKTVKKNNWTMKWHVPSPEEVALTKDLLDTYMIGSLKQLQSPGTLTE
;
A
#
# COMPACT_ATOMS: atom_id res chain seq x y z
N MET A 1 24.78 30.47 7.04
CA MET A 1 23.98 31.71 6.85
C MET A 1 24.28 32.37 5.50
N GLN A 2 25.50 32.88 5.27
CA GLN A 2 25.85 33.56 4.01
C GLN A 2 25.63 32.69 2.75
N SER A 3 25.90 31.38 2.87
CA SER A 3 25.74 30.39 1.81
C SER A 3 24.29 30.11 1.36
N CYS A 4 23.31 30.47 2.19
CA CYS A 4 21.90 30.17 1.92
C CYS A 4 21.21 31.27 1.11
N GLY A 5 21.94 32.34 0.76
CA GLY A 5 21.42 33.45 -0.04
C GLY A 5 20.32 34.25 0.67
N LEU A 6 20.36 34.31 2.01
CA LEU A 6 19.38 35.04 2.80
C LEU A 6 19.62 36.55 2.65
N SER A 7 18.62 37.27 2.15
CA SER A 7 18.65 38.73 2.06
C SER A 7 18.33 39.34 3.43
N VAL A 8 19.35 39.65 4.22
CA VAL A 8 19.18 40.32 5.51
C VAL A 8 19.47 41.81 5.34
N GLY A 9 18.42 42.63 5.21
CA GLY A 9 18.51 44.09 5.15
C GLY A 9 19.24 44.66 3.93
N GLY A 10 18.49 45.13 2.93
CA GLY A 10 19.01 45.93 1.81
C GLY A 10 19.89 45.17 0.80
N ASN A 11 19.27 44.56 -0.22
CA ASN A 11 19.84 44.18 -1.53
C ASN A 11 21.34 43.75 -1.64
N GLN A 12 21.89 43.07 -0.63
CA GLN A 12 23.20 42.43 -0.75
C GLN A 12 23.01 40.94 -1.09
N LEU A 13 23.35 40.58 -2.33
CA LEU A 13 23.38 39.20 -2.80
C LEU A 13 24.61 38.50 -2.20
N GLY A 14 24.38 37.43 -1.43
CA GLY A 14 25.44 36.58 -0.89
C GLY A 14 26.22 35.85 -1.99
N THR A 15 27.49 35.57 -1.74
CA THR A 15 28.39 34.90 -2.69
C THR A 15 28.13 33.39 -2.78
N ASP A 16 28.10 32.85 -4.01
CA ASP A 16 27.86 31.44 -4.39
C ASP A 16 28.97 30.44 -3.96
N GLY A 17 29.69 30.69 -2.86
CA GLY A 17 30.96 30.03 -2.57
C GLY A 17 30.90 28.72 -1.76
N THR A 18 29.78 28.38 -1.11
CA THR A 18 29.75 27.27 -0.14
C THR A 18 28.61 26.29 -0.41
N ASN A 19 28.99 25.04 -0.71
CA ASN A 19 28.05 23.95 -0.95
C ASN A 19 27.32 23.60 0.35
N VAL A 20 26.05 24.01 0.43
CA VAL A 20 25.14 23.81 1.55
C VAL A 20 25.08 22.34 2.02
N GLN A 21 25.24 21.38 1.11
CA GLN A 21 25.22 19.95 1.42
C GLN A 21 26.48 19.49 2.19
N LEU A 22 27.65 20.04 1.84
CA LEU A 22 28.90 19.72 2.54
C LEU A 22 28.86 20.30 3.96
N THR A 23 28.34 21.51 4.11
CA THR A 23 28.14 22.13 5.43
C THR A 23 27.20 21.30 6.30
N ALA A 24 26.07 20.83 5.77
CA ALA A 24 25.16 19.95 6.48
C ALA A 24 25.83 18.62 6.91
N THR A 25 26.73 18.10 6.07
CA THR A 25 27.51 16.90 6.38
C THR A 25 28.50 17.15 7.51
N LEU A 26 29.26 18.25 7.43
CA LEU A 26 30.19 18.63 8.48
C LEU A 26 29.48 18.77 9.84
N ILE A 27 28.38 19.53 9.87
CA ILE A 27 27.59 19.74 11.09
C ILE A 27 27.13 18.39 11.67
N ALA A 28 26.51 17.54 10.85
CA ALA A 28 25.99 16.24 11.30
C ALA A 28 27.05 15.34 11.96
N PHE A 29 28.29 15.35 11.47
CA PHE A 29 29.40 14.56 12.03
C PHE A 29 30.16 15.25 13.16
N THR A 30 29.87 16.53 13.44
CA THR A 30 30.42 17.28 14.59
C THR A 30 29.50 17.32 15.80
N LEU A 31 28.22 16.92 15.66
CA LEU A 31 27.28 16.83 16.80
C LEU A 31 27.74 15.79 17.84
N GLY A 32 27.24 15.89 19.07
CA GLY A 32 27.49 14.92 20.13
C GLY A 32 28.74 15.20 20.97
N GLY A 33 29.18 14.20 21.74
CA GLY A 33 30.19 14.37 22.78
C GLY A 33 29.63 14.95 24.09
N GLN A 34 30.46 15.04 25.13
CA GLN A 34 30.02 15.41 26.50
C GLN A 34 29.43 16.82 26.63
N ASN A 35 29.90 17.78 25.80
CA ASN A 35 29.49 19.19 25.92
C ASN A 35 28.56 19.68 24.79
N ASP A 36 28.34 18.87 23.74
CA ASP A 36 27.51 19.11 22.54
C ASP A 36 27.24 20.58 22.15
N THR A 37 28.28 21.42 22.19
CA THR A 37 28.15 22.89 21.98
C THR A 37 27.69 23.24 20.57
N VAL A 38 27.90 22.32 19.63
CA VAL A 38 27.43 22.42 18.25
C VAL A 38 25.90 22.41 18.21
N GLN A 39 25.23 21.61 19.03
CA GLN A 39 23.77 21.55 19.09
C GLN A 39 23.16 22.90 19.52
N GLU A 40 23.77 23.60 20.49
CA GLU A 40 23.31 24.94 20.91
C GLU A 40 23.42 25.97 19.78
N LYS A 41 24.56 25.96 19.05
CA LYS A 41 24.77 26.85 17.91
C LYS A 41 23.85 26.51 16.74
N LEU A 42 23.60 25.24 16.50
CA LEU A 42 22.64 24.78 15.50
C LEU A 42 21.22 25.23 15.85
N THR A 43 20.82 25.09 17.11
CA THR A 43 19.51 25.54 17.60
C THR A 43 19.34 27.05 17.41
N SER A 44 20.36 27.83 17.78
CA SER A 44 20.35 29.29 17.57
C SER A 44 20.25 29.67 16.09
N LEU A 45 20.94 28.91 15.22
CA LEU A 45 20.89 29.09 13.77
C LEU A 45 19.49 28.80 13.21
N LEU A 46 18.88 27.69 13.62
CA LEU A 46 17.54 27.29 13.17
C LEU A 46 16.46 28.27 13.64
N ASN A 47 16.54 28.73 14.89
CA ASN A 47 15.65 29.78 15.41
C ASN A 47 15.77 31.07 14.60
N SER A 48 16.99 31.42 14.17
CA SER A 48 17.21 32.60 13.30
C SER A 48 16.68 32.41 11.87
N TRP A 49 16.41 31.16 11.46
CA TRP A 49 15.90 30.82 10.13
C TRP A 49 14.40 30.57 10.09
N GLU A 50 13.74 30.47 11.25
CA GLU A 50 12.34 30.09 11.40
C GLU A 50 11.42 30.90 10.47
N ASP A 51 11.52 32.23 10.49
CA ASP A 51 10.68 33.11 9.67
C ASP A 51 10.87 32.89 8.17
N PHE A 52 12.05 32.50 7.72
CA PHE A 52 12.34 32.25 6.30
C PHE A 52 11.67 30.98 5.77
N PHE A 53 11.22 30.07 6.65
CA PHE A 53 10.45 28.89 6.25
C PHE A 53 8.97 29.18 6.06
N HIS A 54 8.46 30.33 6.53
CA HIS A 54 7.04 30.66 6.43
C HIS A 54 6.55 30.55 4.97
N PRO A 55 5.41 29.90 4.69
CA PRO A 55 4.94 29.67 3.31
C PRO A 55 4.80 30.92 2.43
N SER A 56 4.61 32.09 3.05
CA SER A 56 4.57 33.40 2.37
C SER A 56 5.93 33.93 1.92
N ASN A 57 7.03 33.45 2.50
CA ASN A 57 8.40 33.92 2.23
C ASN A 57 9.07 33.11 1.10
N PHE A 58 8.29 32.62 0.13
CA PHE A 58 8.79 31.74 -0.90
C PHE A 58 9.83 32.41 -1.82
N GLY A 59 10.97 31.73 -2.04
CA GLY A 59 12.02 32.20 -2.94
C GLY A 59 13.15 31.18 -3.12
N GLY A 60 14.17 31.54 -3.91
CA GLY A 60 15.32 30.66 -4.17
C GLY A 60 16.07 30.23 -2.91
N HIS A 61 16.09 31.07 -1.87
CA HIS A 61 16.69 30.77 -0.57
C HIS A 61 15.99 29.60 0.14
N VAL A 62 14.65 29.48 0.04
CA VAL A 62 13.89 28.38 0.65
C VAL A 62 14.32 27.03 0.07
N SER A 63 14.64 26.96 -1.22
CA SER A 63 15.16 25.75 -1.85
C SER A 63 16.48 25.30 -1.21
N ASN A 64 17.40 26.24 -0.97
CA ASN A 64 18.68 25.97 -0.33
C ASN A 64 18.52 25.58 1.14
N LEU A 65 17.62 26.26 1.87
CA LEU A 65 17.30 25.94 3.26
C LEU A 65 16.68 24.54 3.41
N LEU A 66 15.72 24.17 2.55
CA LEU A 66 15.13 22.83 2.55
C LEU A 66 16.15 21.77 2.17
N THR A 67 17.04 22.05 1.21
CA THR A 67 18.15 21.15 0.84
C THR A 67 19.10 20.95 2.02
N PHE A 68 19.42 22.02 2.75
CA PHE A 68 20.23 21.95 3.98
C PHE A 68 19.59 21.04 5.01
N LEU A 69 18.32 21.30 5.36
CA LEU A 69 17.59 20.51 6.37
C LEU A 69 17.52 19.04 5.98
N ALA A 70 17.13 18.75 4.74
CA ALA A 70 17.03 17.38 4.24
C ALA A 70 18.38 16.66 4.32
N LYS A 71 19.47 17.33 3.92
CA LYS A 71 20.81 16.73 3.95
C LYS A 71 21.34 16.56 5.38
N LEU A 72 21.09 17.53 6.26
CA LEU A 72 21.48 17.50 7.67
C LEU A 72 20.84 16.30 8.36
N VAL A 73 19.51 16.20 8.29
CA VAL A 73 18.74 15.11 8.91
C VAL A 73 19.13 13.75 8.33
N ALA A 74 19.26 13.63 7.01
CA ALA A 74 19.70 12.38 6.38
C ALA A 74 21.09 11.94 6.85
N ASN A 75 22.03 12.87 7.01
CA ASN A 75 23.37 12.56 7.50
C ASN A 75 23.36 12.17 8.99
N VAL A 76 22.52 12.79 9.83
CA VAL A 76 22.35 12.37 11.23
C VAL A 76 21.77 10.95 11.31
N VAL A 77 20.75 10.62 10.50
CA VAL A 77 20.23 9.24 10.41
C VAL A 77 21.31 8.25 9.98
N ASN A 78 22.10 8.59 8.96
CA ASN A 78 23.20 7.73 8.51
C ASN A 78 24.27 7.55 9.60
N ARG A 79 24.57 8.60 10.36
CA ARG A 79 25.48 8.54 11.50
C ARG A 79 24.95 7.62 12.59
N VAL A 80 23.69 7.79 13.02
CA VAL A 80 23.04 6.92 14.01
C VAL A 80 23.01 5.47 13.52
N SER A 81 22.73 5.25 12.23
CA SER A 81 22.77 3.93 11.60
C SER A 81 24.15 3.27 11.71
N ARG A 82 25.20 4.04 11.43
CA ARG A 82 26.60 3.60 11.57
C ARG A 82 26.98 3.31 13.02
N GLU A 83 26.55 4.15 13.95
CA GLU A 83 26.88 4.02 15.39
C GLU A 83 26.20 2.82 16.04
N ARG A 84 24.90 2.61 15.77
CA ARG A 84 24.07 1.65 16.50
C ARG A 84 23.89 0.31 15.79
N TYR A 85 23.69 0.31 14.48
CA TYR A 85 23.23 -0.87 13.74
C TYR A 85 24.34 -1.53 12.91
N PHE A 86 25.32 -0.75 12.45
CA PHE A 86 26.40 -1.26 11.59
C PHE A 86 27.81 -0.89 12.06
N PRO A 87 28.15 -1.05 13.35
CA PRO A 87 29.47 -0.63 13.88
C PRO A 87 30.64 -1.40 13.25
N ASN A 88 30.39 -2.62 12.75
CA ASN A 88 31.41 -3.49 12.15
C ASN A 88 31.58 -3.30 10.62
N ARG A 89 30.76 -2.47 9.97
CA ARG A 89 30.93 -2.20 8.53
C ARG A 89 32.08 -1.25 8.22
N HIS A 90 32.55 -0.50 9.21
CA HIS A 90 33.59 0.51 9.03
C HIS A 90 34.84 0.12 9.81
N TYR A 91 36.00 0.30 9.17
CA TYR A 91 37.30 0.05 9.80
C TYR A 91 37.52 0.91 11.04
N VAL A 92 37.13 2.19 10.98
CA VAL A 92 37.21 3.11 12.11
C VAL A 92 35.89 3.10 12.89
N ARG A 93 35.97 2.62 14.13
CA ARG A 93 34.87 2.64 15.11
C ARG A 93 34.77 4.00 15.79
N ILE A 94 33.55 4.44 16.03
CA ILE A 94 33.26 5.70 16.74
C ILE A 94 33.33 5.39 18.24
N PRO A 95 34.16 6.09 19.03
CA PRO A 95 34.23 5.92 20.48
C PRO A 95 32.85 6.12 21.13
N GLN A 96 32.51 5.34 22.16
CA GLN A 96 31.19 5.42 22.82
C GLN A 96 30.88 6.83 23.33
N GLU A 97 31.88 7.55 23.85
CA GLU A 97 31.74 8.93 24.34
C GLU A 97 31.38 9.95 23.26
N GLN A 98 31.56 9.60 21.98
CA GLN A 98 31.29 10.46 20.81
C GLN A 98 30.02 10.02 20.05
N GLN A 99 29.35 8.96 20.51
CA GLN A 99 28.09 8.50 19.92
C GLN A 99 26.93 9.41 20.35
N LEU A 100 25.94 9.55 19.48
CA LEU A 100 24.75 10.35 19.76
C LEU A 100 23.82 9.61 20.73
N THR A 101 23.59 10.21 21.90
CA THR A 101 22.63 9.73 22.88
C THR A 101 21.19 10.00 22.45
N ASP A 102 20.22 9.27 22.99
CA ASP A 102 18.80 9.50 22.67
C ASP A 102 18.32 10.89 23.08
N ILE A 103 18.81 11.41 24.20
CA ILE A 103 18.49 12.77 24.66
C ILE A 103 19.02 13.82 23.66
N GLN A 104 20.24 13.66 23.15
CA GLN A 104 20.80 14.56 22.13
C GLN A 104 20.00 14.48 20.83
N LEU A 105 19.53 13.30 20.43
CA LEU A 105 18.65 13.16 19.27
C LEU A 105 17.30 13.84 19.48
N ASP A 106 16.74 13.77 20.69
CA ASP A 106 15.51 14.49 21.04
C ASP A 106 15.74 16.00 20.94
N THR A 107 16.82 16.53 21.53
CA THR A 107 17.21 17.95 21.42
C THR A 107 17.39 18.38 19.97
N PHE A 108 18.06 17.55 19.16
CA PHE A 108 18.25 17.79 17.74
C PHE A 108 16.91 17.89 17.00
N VAL A 109 16.03 16.90 17.15
CA VAL A 109 14.74 16.87 16.46
C VAL A 109 13.85 18.04 16.90
N LYS A 110 13.81 18.36 18.20
CA LYS A 110 13.08 19.54 18.71
C LYS A 110 13.53 20.84 18.06
N SER A 111 14.84 21.04 17.92
CA SER A 111 15.38 22.26 17.33
C SER A 111 14.96 22.46 15.87
N LEU A 112 14.59 21.37 15.17
CA LEU A 112 14.11 21.40 13.79
C LEU A 112 12.61 21.66 13.68
N LEU A 113 11.81 21.33 14.70
CA LEU A 113 10.35 21.35 14.62
C LEU A 113 9.76 22.69 14.18
N PRO A 114 10.19 23.87 14.69
CA PRO A 114 9.64 25.16 14.26
C PRO A 114 9.82 25.38 12.75
N CYS A 115 11.01 25.10 12.21
CA CYS A 115 11.28 25.18 10.78
C CYS A 115 10.45 24.14 10.00
N LEU A 116 10.32 22.92 10.51
CA LEU A 116 9.57 21.84 9.87
C LEU A 116 8.06 22.14 9.81
N HIS A 117 7.47 22.79 10.82
CA HIS A 117 6.08 23.21 10.80
C HIS A 117 5.76 24.14 9.64
N TYR A 118 6.58 25.17 9.45
CA TYR A 118 6.41 26.07 8.32
C TYR A 118 6.72 25.38 6.99
N ALA A 119 7.76 24.55 6.96
CA ALA A 119 8.16 23.81 5.77
C ALA A 119 7.12 22.78 5.31
N ALA A 120 6.31 22.22 6.22
CA ALA A 120 5.24 21.26 5.91
C ALA A 120 4.22 21.83 4.90
N PHE A 121 4.01 23.15 4.94
CA PHE A 121 3.07 23.84 4.05
C PHE A 121 3.77 24.72 2.99
N ALA A 122 5.09 24.60 2.85
CA ALA A 122 5.84 25.35 1.86
C ALA A 122 5.46 24.92 0.43
N LYS A 123 5.36 25.89 -0.48
CA LYS A 123 5.06 25.69 -1.91
C LYS A 123 6.28 25.19 -2.70
N SER A 124 7.00 24.19 -2.17
CA SER A 124 8.28 23.73 -2.70
C SER A 124 8.15 22.40 -3.45
N LYS A 125 9.05 22.17 -4.41
CA LYS A 125 9.21 20.86 -5.09
C LYS A 125 10.00 19.85 -4.25
N HIS A 126 10.60 20.28 -3.15
CA HIS A 126 11.40 19.40 -2.28
C HIS A 126 10.50 18.53 -1.40
N ASP A 127 10.85 17.25 -1.30
CA ASP A 127 10.09 16.24 -0.54
C ASP A 127 10.36 16.38 0.97
N ILE A 128 9.64 17.30 1.62
CA ILE A 128 9.72 17.54 3.07
C ILE A 128 9.26 16.33 3.88
N SER A 129 8.37 15.51 3.32
CA SER A 129 7.82 14.32 3.97
C SER A 129 8.90 13.29 4.32
N ARG A 130 9.98 13.21 3.52
CA ARG A 130 11.15 12.39 3.87
C ARG A 130 11.90 12.89 5.09
N VAL A 131 11.96 14.21 5.29
CA VAL A 131 12.62 14.82 6.46
C VAL A 131 11.83 14.48 7.72
N PHE A 132 10.50 14.65 7.68
CA PHE A 132 9.61 14.20 8.74
C PHE A 132 9.77 12.71 9.05
N ARG A 133 9.81 11.85 8.03
CA ARG A 133 10.07 10.42 8.21
C ARG A 133 11.36 10.15 8.96
N HIS A 134 12.45 10.79 8.55
CA HIS A 134 13.75 10.63 9.21
C HIS A 134 13.71 11.12 10.67
N CYS A 135 13.12 12.29 10.92
CA CYS A 135 12.94 12.79 12.28
C CYS A 135 12.08 11.83 13.13
N ALA A 136 11.01 11.26 12.57
CA ALA A 136 10.15 10.30 13.27
C ALA A 136 10.87 8.98 13.60
N PHE A 137 11.83 8.54 12.78
CA PHE A 137 12.71 7.41 13.13
C PHE A 137 13.73 7.77 14.21
N LEU A 138 14.13 9.03 14.33
CA LEU A 138 15.06 9.50 15.36
C LEU A 138 14.34 9.68 16.70
N ALA A 139 13.25 10.44 16.74
CA ALA A 139 12.49 10.79 17.94
C ALA A 139 10.97 10.73 17.68
N PRO A 140 10.36 9.52 17.67
CA PRO A 140 8.94 9.34 17.35
C PRO A 140 8.02 10.06 18.33
N GLY A 141 8.32 10.01 19.64
CA GLY A 141 7.52 10.64 20.69
C GLY A 141 7.40 12.18 20.61
N ILE A 142 8.24 12.84 19.80
CA ILE A 142 8.20 14.28 19.57
C ILE A 142 7.51 14.59 18.23
N VAL A 143 7.86 13.86 17.17
CA VAL A 143 7.36 14.14 15.81
C VAL A 143 5.94 13.64 15.58
N LEU A 144 5.58 12.47 16.14
CA LEU A 144 4.26 11.86 15.93
C LEU A 144 3.13 12.71 16.54
N PRO A 145 3.17 13.13 17.81
CA PRO A 145 2.12 14.00 18.38
C PRO A 145 1.96 15.29 17.58
N THR A 146 3.10 15.88 17.20
CA THR A 146 3.18 17.12 16.44
C THR A 146 2.51 16.98 15.06
N LEU A 147 2.72 15.85 14.38
CA LEU A 147 2.10 15.57 13.09
C LEU A 147 0.60 15.28 13.22
N LEU A 148 0.18 14.57 14.27
CA LEU A 148 -1.23 14.31 14.53
C LEU A 148 -2.00 15.60 14.83
N ASP A 149 -1.40 16.53 15.58
CA ASP A 149 -1.93 17.88 15.80
C ASP A 149 -2.08 18.69 14.50
N LEU A 150 -1.29 18.37 13.47
CA LEU A 150 -1.38 18.96 12.14
C LEU A 150 -2.45 18.29 11.27
N LEU A 151 -2.62 16.97 11.42
CA LEU A 151 -3.45 16.14 10.56
C LEU A 151 -4.93 16.24 10.93
N TYR A 152 -5.28 16.15 12.20
CA TYR A 152 -6.69 16.12 12.61
C TYR A 152 -7.46 17.39 12.21
N PRO A 153 -6.95 18.61 12.43
CA PRO A 153 -7.63 19.81 11.93
C PRO A 153 -7.74 19.84 10.41
N ALA A 154 -6.73 19.33 9.71
CA ALA A 154 -6.74 19.28 8.26
C ALA A 154 -7.78 18.30 7.70
N LEU A 155 -8.10 17.24 8.45
CA LEU A 155 -9.18 16.28 8.11
C LEU A 155 -10.57 16.88 8.33
N GLU A 156 -10.74 17.73 9.34
CA GLU A 156 -12.02 18.38 9.64
C GLU A 156 -12.32 19.59 8.74
N THR A 157 -11.28 20.30 8.30
CA THR A 157 -11.43 21.53 7.52
C THR A 157 -11.66 21.26 6.03
N VAL A 158 -12.78 21.76 5.50
CA VAL A 158 -13.10 21.67 4.05
C VAL A 158 -12.48 22.82 3.25
N THR A 159 -12.05 23.89 3.90
CA THR A 159 -11.65 25.16 3.28
C THR A 159 -10.17 25.22 2.87
N GLU A 160 -9.32 24.30 3.31
CA GLU A 160 -7.86 24.34 3.09
C GLU A 160 -7.30 23.04 2.48
N PRO A 161 -7.69 22.66 1.25
CA PRO A 161 -7.37 21.37 0.64
C PRO A 161 -5.85 21.12 0.50
N HIS A 162 -5.06 22.18 0.28
CA HIS A 162 -3.61 22.06 0.21
C HIS A 162 -2.99 21.61 1.53
N ARG A 163 -3.53 22.05 2.68
CA ARG A 163 -3.01 21.63 3.99
C ARG A 163 -3.27 20.16 4.23
N LEU A 164 -4.49 19.69 3.92
CA LEU A 164 -4.83 18.28 4.00
C LEU A 164 -3.92 17.42 3.12
N LEU A 165 -3.71 17.80 1.86
CA LEU A 165 -2.86 17.04 0.95
C LEU A 165 -1.42 16.89 1.49
N GLN A 166 -0.82 17.99 1.97
CA GLN A 166 0.54 17.95 2.52
C GLN A 166 0.61 17.14 3.81
N SER A 167 -0.35 17.33 4.73
CA SER A 167 -0.42 16.56 5.98
C SER A 167 -0.56 15.06 5.70
N LEU A 168 -1.40 14.66 4.74
CA LEU A 168 -1.53 13.27 4.32
C LEU A 168 -0.25 12.72 3.69
N ASN A 169 0.46 13.52 2.88
CA ASN A 169 1.70 13.07 2.25
C ASN A 169 2.84 12.88 3.27
N ILE A 170 2.90 13.75 4.28
CA ILE A 170 3.79 13.59 5.42
C ILE A 170 3.40 12.33 6.21
N MET A 171 2.10 12.17 6.51
CA MET A 171 1.56 11.04 7.25
C MET A 171 1.92 9.70 6.59
N MET A 172 1.71 9.58 5.28
CA MET A 172 2.06 8.41 4.48
C MET A 172 3.53 7.96 4.70
N ASN A 173 4.45 8.91 4.85
CA ASN A 173 5.87 8.62 5.07
C ASN A 173 6.23 8.28 6.53
N VAL A 174 5.33 8.58 7.47
CA VAL A 174 5.53 8.42 8.93
C VAL A 174 4.72 7.25 9.50
N LEU A 175 3.90 6.56 8.68
CA LEU A 175 3.13 5.37 9.08
C LEU A 175 3.98 4.27 9.74
N VAL A 176 5.18 3.98 9.23
CA VAL A 176 6.04 2.94 9.82
C VAL A 176 6.51 3.30 11.24
N PRO A 177 7.07 4.50 11.51
CA PRO A 177 7.32 4.96 12.87
C PRO A 177 6.08 4.91 13.77
N LEU A 178 4.90 5.30 13.27
CA LEU A 178 3.68 5.28 14.06
C LEU A 178 3.24 3.84 14.41
N ALA A 179 3.33 2.90 13.47
CA ALA A 179 3.00 1.48 13.71
C ALA A 179 3.90 0.82 14.75
N ARG A 180 5.12 1.35 14.92
CA ARG A 180 6.15 0.87 15.84
C ARG A 180 6.29 1.73 17.09
N ASP A 181 5.39 2.68 17.31
CA ASP A 181 5.51 3.59 18.45
C ASP A 181 5.28 2.84 19.75
N GLU A 182 6.30 2.86 20.61
CA GLU A 182 6.29 2.29 21.95
C GLU A 182 6.86 3.33 22.93
N PRO A 183 6.22 3.53 24.09
CA PRO A 183 6.74 4.43 25.13
C PRO A 183 8.13 3.98 25.59
N THR A 184 9.17 4.77 25.28
CA THR A 184 10.55 4.44 25.64
C THR A 184 10.95 5.20 26.90
N PRO A 185 11.34 4.52 28.00
CA PRO A 185 11.78 5.18 29.22
C PRO A 185 12.99 6.11 28.99
N GLY A 186 12.96 7.32 29.56
CA GLY A 186 14.00 8.33 29.38
C GLY A 186 13.92 9.11 28.05
N ARG A 187 13.03 8.66 27.16
CA ARG A 187 12.47 9.34 25.98
C ARG A 187 11.73 10.62 26.35
N GLU A 188 11.98 11.78 25.73
CA GLU A 188 10.95 12.82 25.82
C GLU A 188 9.79 12.53 24.85
N ARG A 189 8.56 12.75 25.32
CA ARG A 189 7.33 12.66 24.54
C ARG A 189 6.54 13.95 24.71
N PHE A 190 5.97 14.42 23.62
CA PHE A 190 5.07 15.58 23.63
C PHE A 190 3.63 15.13 23.86
N ASN A 191 2.88 15.91 24.62
CA ASN A 191 1.42 15.79 24.65
C ASN A 191 0.84 16.33 23.34
N MET A 192 -0.15 15.63 22.79
CA MET A 192 -0.98 16.21 21.74
C MET A 192 -1.81 17.35 22.32
N LYS A 193 -1.90 18.45 21.59
CA LYS A 193 -2.61 19.66 22.04
C LYS A 193 -4.12 19.54 21.85
N LEU A 194 -4.56 18.75 20.88
CA LEU A 194 -5.96 18.70 20.46
C LEU A 194 -6.80 17.61 21.12
N LEU A 195 -6.16 16.57 21.68
CA LEU A 195 -6.83 15.46 22.35
C LEU A 195 -6.49 15.52 23.84
N GLU A 196 -7.34 16.20 24.61
CA GLU A 196 -7.27 16.20 26.07
C GLU A 196 -7.44 14.77 26.59
N GLY A 197 -6.41 14.21 27.25
CA GLY A 197 -6.46 12.89 27.88
C GLY A 197 -5.42 11.88 27.39
N VAL A 198 -4.66 12.17 26.30
CA VAL A 198 -3.51 11.33 25.94
C VAL A 198 -2.34 11.68 26.86
N GLU A 199 -2.14 10.87 27.89
CA GLU A 199 -1.06 11.07 28.86
C GLU A 199 0.33 10.84 28.23
N ASN A 200 1.36 11.42 28.84
CA ASN A 200 2.76 11.44 28.39
C ASN A 200 3.44 10.05 28.18
N ASN A 201 2.73 8.94 28.32
CA ASN A 201 3.26 7.57 28.23
C ASN A 201 2.39 6.60 27.42
N GLN A 202 1.37 7.07 26.71
CA GLN A 202 0.57 6.19 25.86
C GLN A 202 1.21 6.02 24.46
N SER A 203 1.01 4.83 23.90
CA SER A 203 1.37 4.55 22.51
C SER A 203 0.39 5.24 21.57
N LEU A 204 0.93 5.73 20.46
CA LEU A 204 0.15 6.36 19.41
C LEU A 204 -0.34 5.35 18.37
N ARG A 205 -0.11 4.04 18.57
CA ARG A 205 -0.53 2.98 17.64
C ARG A 205 -2.05 2.97 17.39
N SER A 206 -2.86 3.25 18.40
CA SER A 206 -4.33 3.32 18.28
C SER A 206 -4.81 4.32 17.22
N HIS A 207 -4.03 5.38 16.94
CA HIS A 207 -4.35 6.35 15.89
C HIS A 207 -4.37 5.75 14.48
N PHE A 208 -3.80 4.57 14.24
CA PHE A 208 -4.00 3.84 12.97
C PHE A 208 -5.49 3.64 12.67
N ILE A 209 -6.25 3.25 13.70
CA ILE A 209 -7.68 2.94 13.61
C ILE A 209 -8.47 4.24 13.41
N THR A 210 -8.15 5.28 14.19
CA THR A 210 -8.77 6.61 14.05
C THR A 210 -8.53 7.23 12.67
N ILE A 211 -7.30 7.14 12.15
CA ILE A 211 -6.94 7.66 10.83
C ILE A 211 -7.66 6.88 9.74
N LEU A 212 -7.73 5.56 9.84
CA LEU A 212 -8.45 4.72 8.88
C LEU A 212 -9.93 5.14 8.78
N ASN A 213 -10.59 5.42 9.89
CA ASN A 213 -11.97 5.89 9.92
C ASN A 213 -12.14 7.31 9.34
N ASN A 214 -11.25 8.23 9.71
CA ASN A 214 -11.40 9.64 9.35
C ASN A 214 -10.94 9.98 7.91
N ILE A 215 -10.14 9.12 7.27
CA ILE A 215 -9.63 9.37 5.91
C ILE A 215 -10.58 8.88 4.81
N LEU A 216 -11.61 8.08 5.12
CA LEU A 216 -12.56 7.54 4.12
C LEU A 216 -13.24 8.61 3.24
N PRO A 217 -13.61 9.80 3.75
CA PRO A 217 -14.11 10.90 2.92
C PRO A 217 -13.10 11.41 1.89
N GLY A 218 -11.81 11.06 2.02
CA GLY A 218 -10.76 11.36 1.06
C GLY A 218 -10.79 10.52 -0.22
N MET A 219 -11.54 9.40 -0.23
CA MET A 219 -11.84 8.63 -1.44
C MET A 219 -12.94 9.33 -2.24
N ASP A 220 -12.55 10.35 -3.00
CA ASP A 220 -13.41 11.16 -3.85
C ASP A 220 -13.00 11.04 -5.33
N VAL A 221 -13.89 10.50 -6.16
CA VAL A 221 -13.65 10.30 -7.60
C VAL A 221 -13.35 11.62 -8.32
N ASN A 222 -13.83 12.76 -7.79
CA ASN A 222 -13.61 14.08 -8.38
C ASN A 222 -12.24 14.68 -8.03
N ASP A 223 -11.52 14.13 -7.04
CA ASP A 223 -10.16 14.55 -6.66
C ASP A 223 -9.23 13.35 -6.73
N SER A 224 -8.73 13.09 -7.93
CA SER A 224 -7.83 11.96 -8.20
C SER A 224 -6.51 12.02 -7.41
N THR A 225 -6.03 13.21 -7.04
CA THR A 225 -4.78 13.35 -6.29
C THR A 225 -4.99 12.99 -4.81
N LYS A 226 -6.06 13.53 -4.20
CA LYS A 226 -6.45 13.21 -2.83
C LYS A 226 -6.85 11.74 -2.68
N SER A 227 -7.60 11.22 -3.66
CA SER A 227 -7.99 9.81 -3.70
C SER A 227 -6.80 8.87 -3.80
N ALA A 228 -5.85 9.15 -4.70
CA ALA A 228 -4.65 8.31 -4.84
C ALA A 228 -3.85 8.21 -3.53
N LEU A 229 -3.68 9.34 -2.83
CA LEU A 229 -2.99 9.38 -1.56
C LEU A 229 -3.76 8.66 -0.45
N THR A 230 -5.09 8.83 -0.42
CA THR A 230 -5.98 8.14 0.53
C THR A 230 -5.92 6.63 0.33
N PHE A 231 -6.04 6.14 -0.92
CA PHE A 231 -5.91 4.71 -1.22
C PHE A 231 -4.57 4.16 -0.76
N GLN A 232 -3.49 4.91 -1.00
CA GLN A 232 -2.15 4.50 -0.60
C GLN A 232 -1.98 4.43 0.92
N ILE A 233 -2.55 5.38 1.67
CA ILE A 233 -2.52 5.38 3.14
C ILE A 233 -3.30 4.18 3.69
N ILE A 234 -4.54 3.96 3.24
CA ILE A 234 -5.39 2.83 3.66
C ILE A 234 -4.66 1.51 3.39
N ALA A 235 -4.15 1.32 2.18
CA ALA A 235 -3.49 0.08 1.82
C ALA A 235 -2.14 -0.12 2.55
N THR A 236 -1.45 0.96 2.90
CA THR A 236 -0.23 0.88 3.71
C THR A 236 -0.54 0.56 5.15
N ILE A 237 -1.62 1.11 5.71
CA ILE A 237 -2.13 0.73 7.03
C ILE A 237 -2.40 -0.77 7.08
N PHE A 238 -3.19 -1.31 6.15
CA PHE A 238 -3.46 -2.76 6.07
C PHE A 238 -2.20 -3.60 5.86
N ALA A 239 -1.19 -3.10 5.14
CA ALA A 239 0.07 -3.81 4.97
C ALA A 239 0.98 -3.78 6.22
N LEU A 240 0.80 -2.80 7.12
CA LEU A 240 1.61 -2.64 8.32
C LEU A 240 0.98 -3.30 9.55
N MET A 241 -0.35 -3.35 9.66
CA MET A 241 -1.04 -3.97 10.79
C MET A 241 -1.78 -5.24 10.37
N PRO A 242 -1.60 -6.38 11.07
CA PRO A 242 -2.52 -7.50 10.96
C PRO A 242 -3.93 -7.04 11.33
N VAL A 243 -4.86 -7.21 10.40
CA VAL A 243 -6.27 -6.84 10.52
C VAL A 243 -7.01 -7.99 11.16
N VAL A 244 -6.94 -8.06 12.49
CA VAL A 244 -7.54 -9.12 13.32
C VAL A 244 -8.20 -8.44 14.52
N ASP A 245 -9.43 -8.85 14.84
CA ASP A 245 -10.07 -8.47 16.09
C ASP A 245 -9.38 -9.23 17.24
N CYS A 246 -8.67 -8.49 18.10
CA CYS A 246 -7.94 -9.00 19.24
C CYS A 246 -8.63 -8.62 20.57
N SER A 247 -9.92 -8.25 20.54
CA SER A 247 -10.67 -7.82 21.72
C SER A 247 -10.83 -8.90 22.78
N ASP A 248 -10.85 -10.17 22.39
CA ASP A 248 -10.90 -11.32 23.30
C ASP A 248 -9.53 -11.70 23.91
N ALA A 249 -8.43 -11.16 23.39
CA ALA A 249 -7.07 -11.48 23.86
C ALA A 249 -6.83 -11.26 25.37
N PRO A 250 -7.41 -10.24 26.05
CA PRO A 250 -7.31 -10.08 27.50
C PRO A 250 -7.86 -11.25 28.33
N SER A 251 -8.72 -12.08 27.74
CA SER A 251 -9.26 -13.28 28.39
C SER A 251 -8.38 -14.53 28.20
N GLU A 252 -7.60 -14.57 27.11
CA GLU A 252 -6.75 -15.71 26.74
C GLU A 252 -5.28 -15.54 27.14
N CYS A 253 -4.81 -14.29 27.27
CA CYS A 253 -3.41 -13.95 27.56
C CYS A 253 -3.26 -13.29 28.93
N GLU A 254 -2.47 -13.91 29.81
CA GLU A 254 -2.15 -13.33 31.13
C GLU A 254 -1.07 -12.22 31.05
N ASP A 255 -0.18 -12.30 30.05
CA ASP A 255 1.00 -11.43 29.89
C ASP A 255 0.75 -10.17 29.03
N LEU A 256 -0.31 -9.40 29.29
CA LEU A 256 -0.62 -8.16 28.56
C LEU A 256 -0.26 -6.91 29.36
N THR A 257 0.40 -5.95 28.69
CA THR A 257 0.57 -4.59 29.24
C THR A 257 -0.75 -3.81 29.17
N GLU A 258 -0.89 -2.75 29.96
CA GLU A 258 -2.10 -1.92 29.92
C GLU A 258 -2.32 -1.28 28.54
N GLU A 259 -1.23 -0.84 27.90
CA GLU A 259 -1.25 -0.33 26.52
C GLU A 259 -1.72 -1.40 25.51
N GLU A 260 -1.29 -2.65 25.67
CA GLU A 260 -1.75 -3.75 24.81
C GLU A 260 -3.24 -4.05 25.02
N ARG A 261 -3.76 -3.93 26.25
CA ARG A 261 -5.20 -4.08 26.52
C ARG A 261 -6.03 -2.98 25.86
N GLU A 262 -5.60 -1.73 25.96
CA GLU A 262 -6.25 -0.61 25.28
C GLU A 262 -6.26 -0.81 23.76
N LEU A 263 -5.12 -1.24 23.19
CA LEU A 263 -5.00 -1.50 21.76
C LEU A 263 -5.89 -2.69 21.32
N CYS A 264 -5.92 -3.77 22.09
CA CYS A 264 -6.84 -4.90 21.88
C CYS A 264 -8.30 -4.43 21.88
N SER A 265 -8.71 -3.61 22.86
CA SER A 265 -10.06 -3.06 22.89
C SER A 265 -10.36 -2.18 21.67
N ALA A 266 -9.38 -1.42 21.17
CA ALA A 266 -9.57 -0.61 19.97
C ALA A 266 -9.77 -1.46 18.70
N THR A 267 -9.23 -2.69 18.66
CA THR A 267 -9.41 -3.59 17.51
C THR A 267 -10.83 -4.12 17.32
N ALA A 268 -11.68 -4.06 18.35
CA ALA A 268 -13.10 -4.46 18.25
C ALA A 268 -13.87 -3.69 17.17
N GLY A 269 -13.48 -2.42 16.91
CA GLY A 269 -14.11 -1.59 15.88
C GLY A 269 -13.65 -1.89 14.45
N LEU A 270 -12.63 -2.74 14.25
CA LEU A 270 -12.04 -2.95 12.93
C LEU A 270 -13.02 -3.55 11.93
N GLU A 271 -13.87 -4.49 12.33
CA GLU A 271 -14.84 -5.12 11.43
C GLU A 271 -15.77 -4.07 10.78
N GLY A 272 -16.38 -3.22 11.60
CA GLY A 272 -17.25 -2.14 11.11
C GLY A 272 -16.52 -1.09 10.27
N ILE A 273 -15.24 -0.82 10.55
CA ILE A 273 -14.43 0.08 9.73
C ILE A 273 -14.10 -0.54 8.37
N ILE A 274 -13.80 -1.85 8.34
CA ILE A 274 -13.54 -2.58 7.10
C ILE A 274 -14.79 -2.59 6.22
N ASP A 275 -15.95 -2.83 6.81
CA ASP A 275 -17.22 -2.74 6.08
C ASP A 275 -17.40 -1.35 5.46
N GLN A 276 -17.13 -0.26 6.20
CA GLN A 276 -17.18 1.10 5.65
C GLN A 276 -16.17 1.33 4.51
N VAL A 277 -14.94 0.81 4.64
CA VAL A 277 -13.93 0.85 3.58
C VAL A 277 -14.41 0.13 2.33
N LEU A 278 -14.97 -1.09 2.48
CA LEU A 278 -15.49 -1.88 1.38
C LEU A 278 -16.67 -1.18 0.68
N GLN A 279 -17.63 -0.67 1.44
CA GLN A 279 -18.75 0.11 0.90
C GLN A 279 -18.26 1.35 0.14
N LYS A 280 -17.23 2.03 0.66
CA LYS A 280 -16.64 3.16 -0.03
C LYS A 280 -15.93 2.72 -1.32
N CYS A 281 -15.21 1.61 -1.32
CA CYS A 281 -14.63 1.01 -2.52
C CYS A 281 -15.70 0.67 -3.56
N PHE A 282 -16.83 0.08 -3.15
CA PHE A 282 -17.95 -0.25 -4.04
C PHE A 282 -18.57 1.01 -4.65
N SER A 283 -18.80 2.05 -3.85
CA SER A 283 -19.30 3.34 -4.35
C SER A 283 -18.38 3.98 -5.40
N VAL A 284 -17.06 3.81 -5.24
CA VAL A 284 -16.07 4.29 -6.21
C VAL A 284 -16.22 3.50 -7.52
N ILE A 285 -16.34 2.17 -7.46
CA ILE A 285 -16.59 1.31 -8.62
C ILE A 285 -17.90 1.69 -9.33
N GLU A 286 -18.98 1.90 -8.59
CA GLU A 286 -20.27 2.33 -9.14
C GLU A 286 -20.18 3.68 -9.84
N THR A 287 -19.46 4.63 -9.24
CA THR A 287 -19.36 6.00 -9.76
C THR A 287 -18.72 6.00 -11.14
N TYR A 288 -17.54 5.38 -11.33
CA TYR A 288 -16.92 5.32 -12.67
C TYR A 288 -17.48 4.18 -13.55
N GLY A 289 -18.17 3.20 -12.96
CA GLY A 289 -18.88 2.15 -13.66
C GLY A 289 -20.14 2.64 -14.37
N SER A 290 -20.81 3.64 -13.79
CA SER A 290 -22.06 4.23 -14.30
C SER A 290 -21.83 5.40 -15.27
N VAL A 291 -20.62 5.95 -15.32
CA VAL A 291 -20.28 7.01 -16.27
C VAL A 291 -20.24 6.42 -17.68
N PHE A 292 -21.29 6.68 -18.46
CA PHE A 292 -21.35 6.33 -19.86
C PHE A 292 -20.33 7.17 -20.65
N ASN A 293 -19.24 6.54 -21.07
CA ASN A 293 -18.27 7.13 -21.97
C ASN A 293 -18.29 6.33 -23.29
N PRO A 294 -18.70 6.92 -24.43
CA PRO A 294 -18.73 6.26 -25.74
C PRO A 294 -17.38 5.64 -26.14
N ALA A 295 -16.27 6.20 -25.63
CA ALA A 295 -14.93 5.66 -25.84
C ALA A 295 -14.63 4.44 -24.94
N ASN A 296 -15.32 4.30 -23.80
CA ASN A 296 -15.25 3.11 -22.94
C ASN A 296 -16.39 2.11 -23.22
N THR A 297 -17.27 2.39 -24.19
CA THR A 297 -18.32 1.47 -24.63
C THR A 297 -17.69 0.28 -25.33
N ARG A 298 -18.14 -0.91 -24.94
CA ARG A 298 -17.61 -2.25 -25.24
C ARG A 298 -17.52 -2.60 -26.72
N GLN A 299 -16.62 -1.96 -27.44
CA GLN A 299 -15.99 -2.60 -28.58
C GLN A 299 -14.81 -3.37 -28.03
N PHE A 300 -14.89 -4.71 -28.12
CA PHE A 300 -13.71 -5.55 -28.14
C PHE A 300 -12.88 -5.11 -29.36
N SER A 301 -12.07 -4.07 -29.14
CA SER A 301 -11.04 -3.60 -30.04
C SER A 301 -9.77 -3.49 -29.22
N MET A 302 -8.92 -4.51 -29.29
CA MET A 302 -7.54 -4.42 -28.83
C MET A 302 -6.70 -3.45 -29.68
N GLU A 303 -7.18 -3.09 -30.87
CA GLU A 303 -6.46 -2.26 -31.86
C GLU A 303 -6.51 -0.76 -31.54
N HIS A 304 -7.51 -0.31 -30.79
CA HIS A 304 -7.53 1.01 -30.17
C HIS A 304 -7.56 0.83 -28.65
N SER A 305 -6.39 0.80 -28.02
CA SER A 305 -6.28 1.03 -26.59
C SER A 305 -6.84 2.42 -26.29
N VAL A 306 -8.14 2.52 -26.04
CA VAL A 306 -8.74 3.76 -25.55
C VAL A 306 -8.01 4.05 -24.24
N GLN A 307 -7.26 5.14 -24.27
CA GLN A 307 -6.36 5.50 -23.19
C GLN A 307 -7.22 5.79 -21.96
N LYS A 308 -7.20 4.88 -20.98
CA LYS A 308 -7.88 5.06 -19.70
C LYS A 308 -7.57 6.46 -19.18
N SER A 309 -8.58 7.15 -18.67
CA SER A 309 -8.34 8.44 -18.01
C SER A 309 -7.36 8.22 -16.85
N THR A 310 -6.60 9.26 -16.52
CA THR A 310 -5.68 9.20 -15.37
C THR A 310 -6.43 8.86 -14.08
N GLU A 311 -7.66 9.31 -13.95
CA GLU A 311 -8.53 9.11 -12.77
C GLU A 311 -9.01 7.67 -12.65
N GLU A 312 -9.42 7.07 -13.78
CA GLU A 312 -9.79 5.65 -13.85
C GLU A 312 -8.60 4.75 -13.49
N LEU A 313 -7.42 5.04 -14.04
CA LEU A 313 -6.21 4.26 -13.75
C LEU A 313 -5.79 4.36 -12.29
N LEU A 314 -5.89 5.56 -11.70
CA LEU A 314 -5.57 5.79 -10.29
C LEU A 314 -6.57 5.08 -9.37
N SER A 315 -7.86 5.13 -9.69
CA SER A 315 -8.93 4.45 -8.94
C SER A 315 -8.78 2.93 -9.01
N GLU A 316 -8.61 2.38 -10.21
CA GLU A 316 -8.40 0.94 -10.43
C GLU A 316 -7.18 0.42 -9.66
N ARG A 317 -6.05 1.14 -9.74
CA ARG A 317 -4.83 0.77 -9.00
C ARG A 317 -5.02 0.92 -7.49
N GLY A 318 -5.68 1.99 -7.05
CA GLY A 318 -5.95 2.25 -5.63
C GLY A 318 -6.78 1.13 -5.01
N LEU A 319 -7.90 0.78 -5.64
CA LEU A 319 -8.77 -0.32 -5.23
C LEU A 319 -8.00 -1.64 -5.18
N TYR A 320 -7.27 -1.96 -6.24
CA TYR A 320 -6.45 -3.18 -6.30
C TYR A 320 -5.49 -3.29 -5.12
N VAL A 321 -4.77 -2.21 -4.78
CA VAL A 321 -3.79 -2.23 -3.68
C VAL A 321 -4.48 -2.32 -2.31
N ILE A 322 -5.64 -1.69 -2.11
CA ILE A 322 -6.43 -1.82 -0.87
C ILE A 322 -6.85 -3.28 -0.65
N PHE A 323 -7.54 -3.88 -1.62
CA PHE A 323 -8.02 -5.26 -1.51
C PHE A 323 -6.85 -6.23 -1.33
N ARG A 324 -5.75 -6.03 -2.06
CA ARG A 324 -4.55 -6.85 -1.94
C ARG A 324 -3.91 -6.74 -0.55
N SER A 325 -3.80 -5.54 0.01
CA SER A 325 -3.22 -5.36 1.35
C SER A 325 -4.12 -5.93 2.45
N LEU A 326 -5.44 -5.71 2.35
CA LEU A 326 -6.41 -6.22 3.31
C LEU A 326 -6.40 -7.76 3.34
N THR A 327 -6.62 -8.39 2.19
CA THR A 327 -6.76 -9.86 2.09
C THR A 327 -5.50 -10.61 2.48
N LYS A 328 -4.31 -10.03 2.28
CA LYS A 328 -3.03 -10.67 2.65
C LYS A 328 -2.71 -10.60 4.14
N ASN A 329 -3.36 -9.72 4.89
CA ASN A 329 -2.98 -9.42 6.27
C ASN A 329 -4.17 -9.39 7.23
N CYS A 330 -5.28 -10.06 6.91
CA CYS A 330 -6.43 -10.18 7.79
C CYS A 330 -6.56 -11.58 8.42
N SER A 331 -7.53 -11.75 9.32
CA SER A 331 -7.98 -13.07 9.78
C SER A 331 -8.87 -13.76 8.74
N THR A 332 -9.04 -15.08 8.85
CA THR A 332 -9.94 -15.82 7.95
C THR A 332 -11.40 -15.37 8.08
N GLN A 333 -11.83 -14.93 9.27
CA GLN A 333 -13.18 -14.38 9.46
C GLN A 333 -13.40 -13.12 8.63
N ILE A 334 -12.53 -12.12 8.79
CA ILE A 334 -12.60 -10.85 8.04
C ILE A 334 -12.43 -11.09 6.54
N TYR A 335 -11.52 -12.00 6.15
CA TYR A 335 -11.36 -12.41 4.76
C TYR A 335 -12.67 -12.93 4.15
N LYS A 336 -13.37 -13.84 4.85
CA LYS A 336 -14.62 -14.43 4.38
C LYS A 336 -15.74 -13.41 4.29
N GLN A 337 -15.85 -12.51 5.27
CA GLN A 337 -16.82 -11.41 5.26
C GLN A 337 -16.58 -10.47 4.07
N ALA A 338 -15.34 -10.04 3.87
CA ALA A 338 -14.98 -9.19 2.74
C ALA A 338 -15.25 -9.87 1.39
N LEU A 339 -14.97 -11.17 1.28
CA LEU A 339 -15.25 -11.96 0.08
C LEU A 339 -16.75 -12.02 -0.21
N HIS A 340 -17.57 -12.37 0.78
CA HIS A 340 -19.03 -12.47 0.59
C HIS A 340 -19.66 -11.13 0.29
N SER A 341 -19.26 -10.06 1.00
CA SER A 341 -19.73 -8.70 0.72
C SER A 341 -19.39 -8.26 -0.71
N PHE A 342 -18.16 -8.53 -1.17
CA PHE A 342 -17.75 -8.24 -2.55
C PHE A 342 -18.49 -9.12 -3.57
N PHE A 343 -18.74 -10.39 -3.24
CA PHE A 343 -19.46 -11.32 -4.13
C PHE A 343 -20.92 -10.91 -4.30
N ASP A 344 -21.59 -10.49 -3.23
CA ASP A 344 -22.97 -9.98 -3.31
C ASP A 344 -23.03 -8.66 -4.09
N PHE A 345 -22.09 -7.74 -3.85
CA PHE A 345 -21.95 -6.54 -4.69
C PHE A 345 -21.80 -6.88 -6.18
N MET A 346 -20.94 -7.83 -6.53
CA MET A 346 -20.72 -8.25 -7.92
C MET A 346 -21.98 -8.88 -8.56
N LYS A 347 -22.82 -9.57 -7.79
CA LYS A 347 -24.07 -10.16 -8.31
C LYS A 347 -25.10 -9.10 -8.65
N ASP A 348 -25.22 -8.10 -7.80
CA ASP A 348 -26.26 -7.07 -7.93
C ASP A 348 -25.90 -6.01 -8.99
N HIS A 349 -24.62 -5.95 -9.41
CA HIS A 349 -24.12 -4.92 -10.30
C HIS A 349 -23.45 -5.51 -11.56
N VAL A 350 -24.13 -5.33 -12.71
CA VAL A 350 -23.54 -5.58 -14.04
C VAL A 350 -23.27 -4.23 -14.69
N PHE A 351 -22.00 -3.81 -14.73
CA PHE A 351 -21.60 -2.51 -15.27
C PHE A 351 -21.31 -2.57 -16.77
N ASP A 352 -21.70 -1.57 -17.55
CA ASP A 352 -21.31 -1.46 -18.96
C ASP A 352 -19.85 -1.05 -19.15
N SER A 353 -19.27 -0.35 -18.18
CA SER A 353 -17.89 0.14 -18.21
C SER A 353 -16.83 -0.98 -18.19
N ARG A 354 -15.91 -0.96 -19.16
CA ARG A 354 -14.76 -1.87 -19.22
C ARG A 354 -13.85 -1.74 -18.01
N THR A 355 -13.59 -0.51 -17.54
CA THR A 355 -12.72 -0.26 -16.38
C THR A 355 -13.32 -0.88 -15.10
N ALA A 356 -14.64 -0.82 -14.93
CA ALA A 356 -15.33 -1.45 -13.80
C ALA A 356 -15.24 -2.99 -13.87
N LEU A 357 -15.49 -3.58 -15.04
CA LEU A 357 -15.33 -5.01 -15.26
C LEU A 357 -13.90 -5.47 -14.94
N GLU A 358 -12.87 -4.80 -15.45
CA GLU A 358 -11.48 -5.14 -15.20
C GLU A 358 -11.12 -5.01 -13.71
N SER A 359 -11.67 -4.00 -13.01
CA SER A 359 -11.47 -3.82 -11.57
C SER A 359 -12.07 -4.99 -10.78
N ILE A 360 -13.31 -5.37 -11.08
CA ILE A 360 -14.02 -6.47 -10.42
C ILE A 360 -13.32 -7.80 -10.66
N CYS A 361 -12.93 -8.09 -11.92
CA CYS A 361 -12.20 -9.31 -12.25
C CYS A 361 -10.89 -9.39 -11.45
N ARG A 362 -10.14 -8.28 -11.39
CA ARG A 362 -8.87 -8.23 -10.64
C ARG A 362 -9.07 -8.36 -9.14
N ILE A 363 -10.13 -7.79 -8.58
CA ILE A 363 -10.43 -7.94 -7.15
C ILE A 363 -10.82 -9.40 -6.84
N ALA A 364 -11.68 -10.01 -7.66
CA ALA A 364 -12.03 -11.43 -7.52
C ALA A 364 -10.79 -12.33 -7.57
N SER A 365 -9.84 -12.01 -8.46
CA SER A 365 -8.61 -12.79 -8.59
C SER A 365 -7.63 -12.58 -7.43
N ILE A 366 -7.67 -11.44 -6.72
CA ILE A 366 -6.96 -11.27 -5.43
C ILE A 366 -7.49 -12.27 -4.40
N PHE A 367 -8.81 -12.38 -4.24
CA PHE A 367 -9.40 -13.32 -3.29
C PHE A 367 -8.96 -14.75 -3.61
N VAL A 368 -9.08 -15.17 -4.88
CA VAL A 368 -8.61 -16.49 -5.33
C VAL A 368 -7.12 -16.70 -5.07
N ASN A 369 -6.28 -15.71 -5.30
CA ASN A 369 -4.85 -15.84 -5.07
C ASN A 369 -4.51 -16.10 -3.59
N VAL A 370 -5.27 -15.49 -2.67
CA VAL A 370 -5.00 -15.59 -1.23
C VAL A 370 -5.48 -16.91 -0.63
N ASN A 371 -6.71 -17.32 -0.94
CA ASN A 371 -7.28 -18.60 -0.49
C ASN A 371 -7.99 -19.30 -1.65
N PRO A 372 -7.23 -19.98 -2.53
CA PRO A 372 -7.78 -20.52 -3.77
C PRO A 372 -8.83 -21.60 -3.53
N ARG A 373 -8.64 -22.47 -2.53
CA ARG A 373 -9.57 -23.57 -2.23
C ARG A 373 -10.95 -23.08 -1.80
N TYR A 374 -11.01 -21.96 -1.08
CA TYR A 374 -12.29 -21.40 -0.63
C TYR A 374 -12.91 -20.45 -1.65
N ALA A 375 -12.13 -19.51 -2.20
CA ALA A 375 -12.66 -18.46 -3.05
C ALA A 375 -12.92 -18.90 -4.49
N PHE A 376 -12.09 -19.77 -5.06
CA PHE A 376 -12.22 -20.17 -6.47
C PHE A 376 -13.57 -20.80 -6.77
N PRO A 377 -14.07 -21.81 -6.02
CA PRO A 377 -15.37 -22.42 -6.32
C PRO A 377 -16.54 -21.43 -6.30
N ILE A 378 -16.49 -20.42 -5.42
CA ILE A 378 -17.56 -19.42 -5.27
C ILE A 378 -17.68 -18.57 -6.54
N PHE A 379 -16.57 -17.96 -6.97
CA PHE A 379 -16.57 -17.10 -8.16
C PHE A 379 -16.69 -17.91 -9.46
N PHE A 380 -15.99 -19.05 -9.54
CA PHE A 380 -15.94 -19.89 -10.73
C PHE A 380 -17.32 -20.48 -11.07
N ASN A 381 -18.01 -21.08 -10.11
CA ASN A 381 -19.31 -21.70 -10.35
C ASN A 381 -20.36 -20.65 -10.75
N TYR A 382 -20.38 -19.50 -10.06
CA TYR A 382 -21.26 -18.40 -10.43
C TYR A 382 -21.01 -17.90 -11.86
N ALA A 383 -19.76 -17.68 -12.23
CA ALA A 383 -19.41 -17.20 -13.56
C ALA A 383 -19.71 -18.25 -14.64
N TRP A 384 -19.43 -19.52 -14.36
CA TRP A 384 -19.67 -20.61 -15.29
C TRP A 384 -21.16 -20.87 -15.53
N GLU A 385 -21.97 -21.00 -14.47
CA GLU A 385 -23.41 -21.23 -14.59
C GLU A 385 -24.11 -20.12 -15.38
N ASN A 386 -23.68 -18.87 -15.20
CA ASN A 386 -24.27 -17.75 -15.93
C ASN A 386 -23.71 -17.63 -17.35
N LEU A 387 -22.44 -17.97 -17.59
CA LEU A 387 -21.92 -18.05 -18.95
C LEU A 387 -22.67 -19.10 -19.77
N GLN A 388 -22.95 -20.28 -19.19
CA GLN A 388 -23.71 -21.33 -19.87
C GLN A 388 -25.13 -20.88 -20.27
N LYS A 389 -25.79 -20.07 -19.44
CA LYS A 389 -27.14 -19.54 -19.73
C LYS A 389 -27.14 -18.53 -20.88
N VAL A 390 -26.05 -17.79 -21.05
CA VAL A 390 -25.94 -16.72 -22.04
C VAL A 390 -25.27 -17.21 -23.35
N THR A 391 -24.50 -18.29 -23.29
CA THR A 391 -23.80 -18.85 -24.45
C THR A 391 -24.70 -19.78 -25.25
N THR A 392 -24.99 -19.39 -26.49
CA THR A 392 -25.65 -20.24 -27.51
C THR A 392 -24.65 -20.64 -28.60
N GLU A 393 -24.95 -21.68 -29.39
CA GLU A 393 -24.12 -22.07 -30.54
C GLU A 393 -23.92 -20.93 -31.54
N GLU A 394 -24.88 -20.02 -31.66
CA GLU A 394 -24.78 -18.82 -32.49
C GLU A 394 -23.81 -17.80 -31.88
N SER A 395 -23.81 -17.60 -30.56
CA SER A 395 -22.90 -16.66 -29.89
C SER A 395 -21.42 -17.02 -30.01
N LEU A 396 -21.10 -18.31 -30.19
CA LEU A 396 -19.72 -18.77 -30.41
C LEU A 396 -19.16 -18.35 -31.78
N LYS A 397 -20.05 -18.14 -32.76
CA LYS A 397 -19.71 -17.79 -34.15
C LYS A 397 -19.78 -16.28 -34.40
N GLN A 398 -20.27 -15.50 -33.44
CA GLN A 398 -20.39 -14.06 -33.58
C GLN A 398 -19.02 -13.37 -33.49
N GLU A 399 -18.82 -12.35 -34.33
CA GLU A 399 -17.65 -11.47 -34.27
C GLU A 399 -17.71 -10.52 -33.06
N GLU A 400 -18.92 -10.17 -32.61
CA GLU A 400 -19.16 -9.31 -31.45
C GLU A 400 -19.96 -10.05 -30.36
N LEU A 401 -19.54 -9.91 -29.11
CA LEU A 401 -20.17 -10.60 -27.97
C LEU A 401 -21.09 -9.68 -27.16
N ASN A 402 -22.20 -10.25 -26.69
CA ASN A 402 -23.12 -9.58 -25.80
C ASN A 402 -22.46 -9.20 -24.47
N ILE A 403 -22.95 -8.10 -23.89
CA ILE A 403 -22.44 -7.50 -22.65
C ILE A 403 -22.36 -8.54 -21.51
N SER A 404 -23.41 -9.33 -21.32
CA SER A 404 -23.45 -10.36 -20.30
C SER A 404 -22.43 -11.49 -20.56
N THR A 405 -22.22 -11.89 -21.81
CA THR A 405 -21.20 -12.89 -22.17
C THR A 405 -19.81 -12.38 -21.82
N VAL A 406 -19.48 -11.15 -22.24
CA VAL A 406 -18.18 -10.53 -21.94
C VAL A 406 -17.88 -10.47 -20.45
N TRP A 407 -18.91 -10.21 -19.63
CA TRP A 407 -18.78 -10.12 -18.18
C TRP A 407 -18.33 -11.45 -17.57
N TYR A 408 -19.12 -12.51 -17.75
CA TYR A 408 -18.83 -13.82 -17.17
C TYR A 408 -17.58 -14.47 -17.79
N TYR A 409 -17.41 -14.30 -19.11
CA TYR A 409 -16.21 -14.73 -19.83
C TYR A 409 -14.94 -14.09 -19.25
N SER A 410 -14.99 -12.78 -19.03
CA SER A 410 -13.83 -12.05 -18.53
C SER A 410 -13.49 -12.41 -17.09
N LEU A 411 -14.50 -12.62 -16.26
CA LEU A 411 -14.32 -13.08 -14.90
C LEU A 411 -13.64 -14.46 -14.89
N LEU A 412 -14.14 -15.44 -15.65
CA LEU A 412 -13.53 -16.78 -15.74
C LEU A 412 -12.06 -16.73 -16.19
N CYS A 413 -11.75 -15.97 -17.25
CA CYS A 413 -10.38 -15.86 -17.75
C CYS A 413 -9.42 -15.30 -16.68
N GLU A 414 -9.85 -14.28 -15.92
CA GLU A 414 -9.02 -13.66 -14.88
C GLU A 414 -8.81 -14.61 -13.68
N LEU A 415 -9.84 -15.38 -13.30
CA LEU A 415 -9.74 -16.38 -12.23
C LEU A 415 -8.76 -17.49 -12.61
N LEU A 416 -8.85 -18.00 -13.84
CA LEU A 416 -7.96 -19.05 -14.37
C LEU A 416 -6.49 -18.59 -14.45
N GLN A 417 -6.24 -17.30 -14.68
CA GLN A 417 -4.87 -16.77 -14.75
C GLN A 417 -4.16 -16.74 -13.38
N ARG A 418 -4.90 -16.72 -12.26
CA ARG A 418 -4.36 -16.44 -10.92
C ARG A 418 -4.48 -17.59 -9.93
N VAL A 419 -5.12 -18.68 -10.32
CA VAL A 419 -5.29 -19.87 -9.48
C VAL A 419 -3.97 -20.64 -9.33
N ARG A 420 -3.74 -21.18 -8.12
CA ARG A 420 -2.52 -21.93 -7.77
C ARG A 420 -2.52 -23.30 -8.46
N GLY A 421 -1.34 -23.76 -8.88
CA GLY A 421 -1.18 -24.98 -9.68
C GLY A 421 -1.76 -26.25 -9.04
N ASP A 422 -1.61 -26.39 -7.72
CA ASP A 422 -2.11 -27.54 -6.95
C ASP A 422 -3.65 -27.60 -7.02
N VAL A 423 -4.29 -26.43 -6.87
CA VAL A 423 -5.75 -26.30 -6.95
C VAL A 423 -6.26 -26.51 -8.39
N VAL A 424 -5.47 -26.14 -9.41
CA VAL A 424 -5.80 -26.45 -10.80
C VAL A 424 -5.87 -27.96 -11.02
N VAL A 425 -4.92 -28.72 -10.46
CA VAL A 425 -4.94 -30.19 -10.56
C VAL A 425 -6.12 -30.77 -9.78
N GLU A 426 -6.38 -30.30 -8.56
CA GLU A 426 -7.52 -30.72 -7.73
C GLU A 426 -8.86 -30.52 -8.45
N LEU A 427 -9.01 -29.41 -9.20
CA LEU A 427 -10.26 -29.02 -9.87
C LEU A 427 -10.23 -29.21 -11.40
N LYS A 428 -9.30 -29.99 -11.93
CA LYS A 428 -9.09 -30.14 -13.39
C LYS A 428 -10.35 -30.55 -14.15
N GLU A 429 -11.16 -31.46 -13.58
CA GLU A 429 -12.39 -31.96 -14.20
C GLU A 429 -13.45 -30.86 -14.37
N GLN A 430 -13.40 -29.82 -13.54
CA GLN A 430 -14.27 -28.64 -13.65
C GLN A 430 -13.66 -27.57 -14.55
N ILE A 431 -12.34 -27.39 -14.54
CA ILE A 431 -11.64 -26.34 -15.28
C ILE A 431 -11.52 -26.66 -16.77
N LEU A 432 -11.16 -27.89 -17.13
CA LEU A 432 -10.88 -28.27 -18.52
C LEU A 432 -12.09 -28.08 -19.47
N PRO A 433 -13.33 -28.47 -19.09
CA PRO A 433 -14.50 -28.20 -19.94
C PRO A 433 -14.73 -26.71 -20.18
N VAL A 434 -14.54 -25.88 -19.15
CA VAL A 434 -14.68 -24.43 -19.26
C VAL A 434 -13.63 -23.86 -20.20
N LEU A 435 -12.36 -24.22 -20.00
CA LEU A 435 -11.26 -23.79 -20.86
C LEU A 435 -11.51 -24.15 -22.34
N HIS A 436 -12.06 -25.35 -22.61
CA HIS A 436 -12.41 -25.75 -23.95
C HIS A 436 -13.46 -24.84 -24.58
N VAL A 437 -14.52 -24.47 -23.85
CA VAL A 437 -15.53 -23.53 -24.35
C VAL A 437 -14.97 -22.12 -24.54
N LEU A 438 -14.11 -21.64 -23.63
CA LEU A 438 -13.52 -20.31 -23.74
C LEU A 438 -12.67 -20.16 -25.02
N LEU A 439 -12.01 -21.23 -25.47
CA LEU A 439 -11.15 -21.23 -26.66
C LEU A 439 -11.91 -21.48 -27.98
N GLN A 440 -13.23 -21.65 -27.95
CA GLN A 440 -14.05 -21.86 -29.16
C GLN A 440 -14.67 -20.58 -29.75
N PHE A 441 -14.57 -19.45 -29.05
CA PHE A 441 -15.14 -18.18 -29.52
C PHE A 441 -14.41 -17.66 -30.77
N HIS A 442 -15.17 -17.34 -31.84
CA HIS A 442 -14.62 -16.76 -33.08
C HIS A 442 -14.21 -15.29 -32.93
N CYS A 443 -14.83 -14.57 -31.98
CA CYS A 443 -14.45 -13.20 -31.65
C CYS A 443 -12.96 -13.13 -31.29
N LYS A 444 -12.17 -12.42 -32.11
CA LYS A 444 -10.71 -12.30 -32.00
C LYS A 444 -10.25 -11.95 -30.58
N ASP A 445 -10.88 -10.95 -29.97
CA ASP A 445 -10.44 -10.48 -28.66
C ASP A 445 -10.86 -11.41 -27.52
N ALA A 446 -12.03 -12.06 -27.63
CA ALA A 446 -12.42 -13.10 -26.70
C ALA A 446 -11.43 -14.25 -26.78
N PHE A 447 -11.13 -14.75 -27.99
CA PHE A 447 -10.15 -15.79 -28.21
C PHE A 447 -8.78 -15.44 -27.61
N LEU A 448 -8.25 -14.23 -27.89
CA LEU A 448 -6.98 -13.77 -27.31
C LEU A 448 -7.00 -13.78 -25.77
N ARG A 449 -8.10 -13.35 -25.15
CA ARG A 449 -8.26 -13.35 -23.70
C ARG A 449 -8.37 -14.77 -23.12
N GLY A 450 -8.95 -15.70 -23.87
CA GLY A 450 -8.96 -17.13 -23.54
C GLY A 450 -7.56 -17.75 -23.63
N VAL A 451 -6.78 -17.35 -24.62
CA VAL A 451 -5.36 -17.74 -24.73
C VAL A 451 -4.54 -17.21 -23.55
N TYR A 452 -4.76 -15.98 -23.10
CA TYR A 452 -4.11 -15.47 -21.88
C TYR A 452 -4.51 -16.23 -20.61
N ALA A 453 -5.74 -16.75 -20.54
CA ALA A 453 -6.16 -17.63 -19.45
C ALA A 453 -5.41 -18.97 -19.52
N LEU A 454 -5.27 -19.57 -20.71
CA LEU A 454 -4.47 -20.78 -20.92
C LEU A 454 -2.99 -20.54 -20.55
N GLU A 455 -2.40 -19.43 -21.00
CA GLU A 455 -1.03 -19.04 -20.65
C GLU A 455 -0.87 -18.91 -19.13
N GLY A 456 -1.84 -18.30 -18.45
CA GLY A 456 -1.85 -18.19 -17.00
C GLY A 456 -1.88 -19.54 -16.27
N LEU A 457 -2.69 -20.48 -16.75
CA LEU A 457 -2.73 -21.85 -16.22
C LEU A 457 -1.40 -22.58 -16.46
N LEU A 458 -0.84 -22.47 -17.67
CA LEU A 458 0.47 -23.05 -17.96
C LEU A 458 1.55 -22.44 -17.07
N TYR A 459 1.51 -21.12 -16.86
CA TYR A 459 2.42 -20.44 -15.94
C TYR A 459 2.28 -20.97 -14.51
N SER A 460 1.06 -21.10 -13.98
CA SER A 460 0.82 -21.57 -12.61
C SER A 460 1.20 -23.03 -12.40
N LEU A 461 1.12 -23.87 -13.43
CA LEU A 461 1.51 -25.29 -13.39
C LEU A 461 3.01 -25.52 -13.61
N THR A 462 3.73 -24.58 -14.23
CA THR A 462 5.15 -24.79 -14.63
C THR A 462 6.14 -23.90 -13.90
N SER A 463 5.69 -22.81 -13.29
CA SER A 463 6.57 -21.82 -12.67
C SER A 463 6.81 -22.08 -11.19
N VAL A 464 7.98 -21.68 -10.70
CA VAL A 464 8.29 -21.63 -9.27
C VAL A 464 7.96 -20.23 -8.75
N TYR A 465 7.04 -20.14 -7.79
CA TYR A 465 6.59 -18.88 -7.19
C TYR A 465 6.36 -18.98 -5.69
N SER A 466 6.21 -17.83 -5.03
CA SER A 466 5.99 -17.74 -3.59
C SER A 466 4.57 -18.15 -3.21
N ASP A 467 4.42 -18.92 -2.13
CA ASP A 467 3.12 -19.33 -1.58
C ASP A 467 3.04 -18.97 -0.09
N MET A 468 2.83 -17.69 0.21
CA MET A 468 2.87 -17.19 1.59
C MET A 468 1.51 -16.70 2.08
N GLU A 469 0.58 -16.45 1.18
CA GLU A 469 -0.71 -15.82 1.45
C GLU A 469 -1.59 -16.68 2.37
N GLU A 470 -1.77 -17.96 2.03
CA GLU A 470 -2.50 -18.93 2.86
C GLU A 470 -1.78 -19.17 4.20
N TYR A 471 -0.46 -19.09 4.23
CA TYR A 471 0.32 -19.20 5.47
C TYR A 471 0.02 -18.03 6.43
N TYR A 472 0.00 -16.79 5.93
CA TYR A 472 -0.26 -15.63 6.78
C TYR A 472 -1.68 -15.59 7.33
N LEU A 473 -2.69 -16.02 6.55
CA LEU A 473 -4.05 -16.24 7.06
C LEU A 473 -4.05 -17.21 8.26
N ASN A 474 -3.41 -18.38 8.10
CA ASN A 474 -3.35 -19.39 9.15
C ASN A 474 -2.56 -18.94 10.39
N VAL A 475 -1.56 -18.07 10.23
CA VAL A 475 -0.82 -17.50 11.36
C VAL A 475 -1.69 -16.52 12.14
N ASN A 476 -2.48 -15.71 11.45
CA ASN A 476 -3.37 -14.72 12.06
C ASN A 476 -4.57 -15.35 12.80
N ASP A 477 -4.93 -16.60 12.49
CA ASP A 477 -6.00 -17.35 13.16
C ASP A 477 -5.52 -18.23 14.33
N GLN A 478 -4.23 -18.18 14.68
CA GLN A 478 -3.72 -18.89 15.85
C GLN A 478 -4.30 -18.27 17.14
N ALA A 479 -4.45 -19.11 18.18
CA ALA A 479 -4.85 -18.64 19.50
C ALA A 479 -3.89 -17.55 20.02
N PHE A 480 -4.45 -16.58 20.76
CA PHE A 480 -3.70 -15.37 21.14
C PHE A 480 -2.54 -15.67 22.09
N ASP A 481 -2.61 -16.78 22.82
CA ASP A 481 -1.55 -17.31 23.69
C ASP A 481 -0.24 -17.60 22.92
N LYS A 482 -0.37 -18.10 21.68
CA LYS A 482 0.75 -18.47 20.81
C LYS A 482 1.17 -17.32 19.91
N TYR A 483 0.20 -16.56 19.40
CA TYR A 483 0.45 -15.49 18.47
C TYR A 483 -0.51 -14.32 18.73
N LEU A 484 0.05 -13.22 19.23
CA LEU A 484 -0.69 -11.98 19.43
C LEU A 484 -0.45 -11.03 18.23
N PRO A 485 -1.45 -10.78 17.36
CA PRO A 485 -1.25 -10.00 16.13
C PRO A 485 -0.79 -8.55 16.39
N ILE A 486 -1.27 -7.91 17.46
CA ILE A 486 -0.93 -6.51 17.80
C ILE A 486 0.58 -6.29 18.08
N ARG A 487 1.31 -7.33 18.50
CA ARG A 487 2.78 -7.28 18.71
C ARG A 487 3.58 -7.35 17.41
N ASN A 488 2.93 -7.64 16.28
CA ASN A 488 3.59 -7.84 14.99
C ASN A 488 3.35 -6.68 14.00
N TRP A 489 2.80 -5.56 14.47
CA TRP A 489 2.64 -4.34 13.66
C TRP A 489 3.99 -3.83 13.14
N ALA A 490 4.08 -3.69 11.82
CA ALA A 490 5.25 -3.26 11.06
C ALA A 490 6.55 -3.99 11.45
N LYS A 491 6.47 -5.22 11.97
CA LYS A 491 7.62 -5.94 12.52
C LYS A 491 8.65 -6.25 11.46
N THR A 492 9.93 -5.99 11.76
CA THR A 492 11.02 -6.34 10.84
C THR A 492 11.34 -7.83 10.92
N VAL A 493 11.66 -8.43 9.78
CA VAL A 493 12.11 -9.81 9.70
C VAL A 493 13.61 -9.85 9.44
N LYS A 494 14.35 -10.66 10.21
CA LYS A 494 15.77 -10.91 9.95
C LYS A 494 15.89 -11.85 8.75
N LYS A 495 16.61 -11.42 7.71
CA LYS A 495 16.81 -12.19 6.47
C LYS A 495 17.26 -13.63 6.70
N ASN A 496 18.10 -13.88 7.71
CA ASN A 496 18.65 -15.21 7.99
C ASN A 496 17.65 -16.18 8.64
N ASN A 497 16.59 -15.65 9.29
CA ASN A 497 15.60 -16.44 10.02
C ASN A 497 14.26 -16.52 9.28
N TRP A 498 14.19 -15.95 8.07
CA TRP A 498 12.97 -15.92 7.29
C TRP A 498 12.87 -17.15 6.40
N THR A 499 11.86 -17.97 6.64
CA THR A 499 11.53 -19.13 5.82
C THR A 499 10.45 -18.75 4.82
N MET A 500 10.76 -18.85 3.55
CA MET A 500 9.83 -18.61 2.46
C MET A 500 9.31 -19.95 1.92
N LYS A 501 7.99 -20.11 1.87
CA LYS A 501 7.34 -21.25 1.23
C LYS A 501 7.25 -20.99 -0.26
N TRP A 502 7.68 -21.98 -1.04
CA TRP A 502 7.68 -21.94 -2.49
C TRP A 502 6.74 -23.00 -3.02
N HIS A 503 5.97 -22.64 -4.04
CA HIS A 503 5.33 -23.59 -4.91
C HIS A 503 6.36 -24.11 -5.92
N VAL A 504 6.50 -25.42 -6.00
CA VAL A 504 7.38 -26.11 -6.95
C VAL A 504 6.51 -27.10 -7.73
N PRO A 505 6.55 -27.06 -9.08
CA PRO A 505 5.74 -27.92 -9.92
C PRO A 505 5.83 -29.41 -9.55
N SER A 506 4.69 -30.01 -9.26
CA SER A 506 4.56 -31.44 -8.98
C SER A 506 4.55 -32.27 -10.28
N PRO A 507 4.83 -33.58 -10.21
CA PRO A 507 4.71 -34.45 -11.38
C PRO A 507 3.31 -34.46 -12.01
N GLU A 508 2.26 -34.27 -11.20
CA GLU A 508 0.87 -34.20 -11.66
C GLU A 508 0.58 -32.91 -12.42
N GLU A 509 1.11 -31.77 -11.95
CA GLU A 509 1.00 -30.48 -12.64
C GLU A 509 1.73 -30.50 -13.98
N VAL A 510 2.91 -31.12 -14.02
CA VAL A 510 3.69 -31.30 -15.26
C VAL A 510 2.97 -32.23 -16.23
N ALA A 511 2.31 -33.28 -15.75
CA ALA A 511 1.50 -34.17 -16.59
C ALA A 511 0.32 -33.42 -17.21
N LEU A 512 -0.45 -32.67 -16.39
CA LEU A 512 -1.56 -31.86 -16.87
C LEU A 512 -1.12 -30.80 -17.89
N THR A 513 0.04 -30.20 -17.68
CA THR A 513 0.65 -29.25 -18.64
C THR A 513 0.88 -29.91 -19.99
N LYS A 514 1.41 -31.14 -20.03
CA LYS A 514 1.62 -31.87 -21.29
C LYS A 514 0.30 -32.13 -22.00
N ASP A 515 -0.72 -32.57 -21.28
CA ASP A 515 -2.04 -32.83 -21.84
C ASP A 515 -2.65 -31.56 -22.47
N LEU A 516 -2.51 -30.41 -21.80
CA LEU A 516 -2.95 -29.11 -22.32
C LEU A 516 -2.18 -28.67 -23.58
N LEU A 517 -0.86 -28.83 -23.58
CA LEU A 517 -0.02 -28.49 -24.75
C LEU A 517 -0.33 -29.39 -25.94
N ASP A 518 -0.49 -30.68 -25.72
CA ASP A 518 -0.82 -31.64 -26.78
C ASP A 518 -2.18 -31.31 -27.40
N THR A 519 -3.15 -30.92 -26.57
CA THR A 519 -4.52 -30.58 -26.99
C THR A 519 -4.57 -29.27 -27.78
N TYR A 520 -4.08 -28.17 -27.20
CA TYR A 520 -4.30 -26.83 -27.75
C TYR A 520 -3.14 -26.31 -28.60
N MET A 521 -1.90 -26.71 -28.33
CA MET A 521 -0.73 -26.22 -29.08
C MET A 521 -0.38 -27.15 -30.24
N ILE A 522 -0.17 -28.44 -29.96
CA ILE A 522 0.23 -29.41 -31.00
C ILE A 522 -0.90 -29.62 -32.02
N GLY A 523 -2.16 -29.64 -31.56
CA GLY A 523 -3.32 -29.69 -32.45
C GLY A 523 -3.32 -28.56 -33.48
N SER A 524 -3.21 -27.32 -33.03
CA SER A 524 -3.16 -26.14 -33.90
C SER A 524 -1.90 -26.08 -34.77
N LEU A 525 -0.73 -26.52 -34.26
CA LEU A 525 0.50 -26.60 -35.06
C LEU A 525 0.36 -27.58 -36.24
N LYS A 526 -0.30 -28.73 -36.04
CA LYS A 526 -0.57 -29.69 -37.13
C LYS A 526 -1.49 -29.12 -38.20
N GLN A 527 -2.50 -28.32 -37.80
CA GLN A 527 -3.38 -27.61 -38.73
C GLN A 527 -2.59 -26.58 -39.56
N LEU A 528 -1.72 -25.79 -38.91
CA LEU A 528 -0.86 -24.80 -39.60
C LEU A 528 0.15 -25.45 -40.57
N GLN A 529 0.63 -26.66 -40.28
CA GLN A 529 1.50 -27.42 -41.19
C GLN A 529 0.77 -27.91 -42.46
N SER A 530 -0.56 -27.95 -42.44
CA SER A 530 -1.42 -28.42 -43.54
C SER A 530 -2.35 -27.29 -44.01
N PRO A 531 -1.82 -26.19 -44.56
CA PRO A 531 -2.60 -24.97 -44.79
C PRO A 531 -3.79 -25.15 -45.76
N GLY A 532 -3.76 -26.18 -46.62
CA GLY A 532 -4.90 -26.53 -47.48
C GLY A 532 -6.13 -27.10 -46.75
N THR A 533 -6.05 -27.34 -45.43
CA THR A 533 -7.16 -27.79 -44.58
C THR A 533 -7.73 -26.68 -43.69
N LEU A 534 -7.15 -25.47 -43.74
CA LEU A 534 -7.70 -24.26 -43.12
C LEU A 534 -8.76 -23.68 -44.07
N THR A 535 -9.90 -24.35 -44.19
CA THR A 535 -11.08 -23.75 -44.83
C THR A 535 -11.83 -22.89 -43.80
N GLU A 536 -12.24 -21.69 -44.25
CA GLU A 536 -12.86 -20.57 -43.52
C GLU A 536 -13.54 -20.88 -42.18
#